data_AF-A0A2M9BQC8-F1
#
_entry.id   AF-A0A2M9BQC8-F1
#
_cell.length_a   1.000
_cell.length_b   1.000
_cell.length_c   1.000
_cell.angle_alpha   90.00
_cell.angle_beta   90.00
_cell.angle_gamma   90.00
#
_symmetry.space_group_name_H-M   'P 1'
#
loop_
_entity.id
_entity.type
_entity.pdbx_description
1 polymer ?
#
loop_
_entity_poly.entity_id
_entity_poly.type
_entity_poly.pdbx_seq_one_letter_code
_entity_poly.pdbx_strand_id
1 'polypeptide(L)'
;MKLSFFPALLGALSLGACQQQMEASTPAAAQSVSVPVRPAVACSCPAEVPQASTTPDSLFVFSAGPVVSVCGSREKGKQLEFFSEFAVSTCQPHKVLKYWDVREKCRLTFRNDTLTVESVKNLPAGKNFSYEFVTFRIDQFFPRQGQIRHRSFLNPRLTPYSPEEVARVKQEFEKTASLKPEKSIELANRLLLSALSGDQQAGIYFRQFPDKYPLTGGYAEEFAELQRLLRDWDREAAARR
;
A
#
# COMPACT_ATOMS: atom_id res chain seq x y z
N MET A 1 -46.63 -28.61 -13.23
CA MET A 1 -47.92 -27.91 -13.06
C MET A 1 -48.22 -27.81 -11.57
N LYS A 2 -48.08 -26.62 -10.99
CA LYS A 2 -48.81 -26.07 -9.82
C LYS A 2 -48.08 -24.81 -9.36
N LEU A 3 -48.50 -23.68 -9.96
CA LEU A 3 -48.28 -22.35 -9.43
C LEU A 3 -49.06 -22.21 -8.12
N SER A 4 -48.54 -21.44 -7.18
CA SER A 4 -49.35 -20.86 -6.11
C SER A 4 -48.93 -19.41 -5.92
N PHE A 5 -49.94 -18.58 -6.16
CA PHE A 5 -50.01 -17.12 -6.14
C PHE A 5 -50.50 -16.64 -4.77
N PHE A 6 -50.50 -15.31 -4.61
CA PHE A 6 -51.22 -14.46 -3.62
C PHE A 6 -50.41 -13.97 -2.40
N PRO A 7 -50.77 -12.79 -1.82
CA PRO A 7 -50.80 -11.48 -2.48
C PRO A 7 -50.14 -10.37 -1.63
N ALA A 8 -50.01 -9.19 -2.25
CA ALA A 8 -49.62 -7.93 -1.63
C ALA A 8 -50.66 -7.42 -0.62
N LEU A 9 -50.18 -6.78 0.45
CA LEU A 9 -50.99 -6.00 1.38
C LEU A 9 -50.42 -4.58 1.45
N LEU A 10 -51.20 -3.63 0.94
CA LEU A 10 -51.04 -2.20 1.14
C LEU A 10 -51.38 -1.85 2.60
N GLY A 11 -50.49 -1.11 3.26
CA GLY A 11 -50.75 -0.40 4.49
C GLY A 11 -50.39 1.08 4.31
N ALA A 12 -51.41 1.92 4.20
CA ALA A 12 -51.30 3.37 4.14
C ALA A 12 -51.38 3.99 5.55
N LEU A 13 -51.00 5.28 5.61
CA LEU A 13 -51.33 6.30 6.62
C LEU A 13 -50.45 6.37 7.89
N SER A 14 -49.67 7.45 8.00
CA SER A 14 -50.10 8.62 8.79
C SER A 14 -49.09 9.77 8.67
N LEU A 15 -49.60 10.94 8.30
CA LEU A 15 -48.92 12.24 8.33
C LEU A 15 -48.95 12.76 9.77
N GLY A 16 -47.79 12.85 10.41
CA GLY A 16 -47.60 13.60 11.66
C GLY A 16 -46.90 14.92 11.35
N ALA A 17 -47.66 16.00 11.23
CA ALA A 17 -47.13 17.35 11.12
C ALA A 17 -46.70 17.85 12.51
N CYS A 18 -45.39 17.90 12.77
CA CYS A 18 -44.85 18.68 13.87
C CYS A 18 -44.63 20.12 13.39
N GLN A 19 -45.59 20.99 13.71
CA GLN A 19 -45.38 22.44 13.72
C GLN A 19 -44.51 22.79 14.93
N GLN A 20 -43.22 22.99 14.72
CA GLN A 20 -42.35 23.65 15.70
C GLN A 20 -42.26 25.14 15.35
N GLN A 21 -42.76 25.92 16.30
CA GLN A 21 -42.71 27.36 16.38
C GLN A 21 -41.25 27.82 16.51
N MET A 22 -40.74 28.53 15.50
CA MET A 22 -39.41 29.13 15.59
C MET A 22 -39.49 30.45 16.37
N GLU A 23 -38.92 30.46 17.57
CA GLU A 23 -38.64 31.69 18.31
C GLU A 23 -37.51 32.45 17.63
N ALA A 24 -37.80 33.70 17.25
CA ALA A 24 -36.85 34.63 16.67
C ALA A 24 -35.76 34.95 17.71
N SER A 25 -34.61 34.30 17.57
CA SER A 25 -33.41 34.58 18.34
C SER A 25 -32.65 35.74 17.68
N THR A 26 -32.53 36.86 18.39
CA THR A 26 -31.69 38.00 18.01
C THR A 26 -30.25 37.53 17.77
N PRO A 27 -29.59 37.88 16.65
CA PRO A 27 -28.22 37.47 16.41
C PRO A 27 -27.29 38.20 17.39
N ALA A 28 -26.72 37.44 18.32
CA ALA A 28 -25.55 37.87 19.08
C ALA A 28 -24.42 38.15 18.08
N ALA A 29 -23.81 39.33 18.20
CA ALA A 29 -22.67 39.73 17.39
C ALA A 29 -21.57 38.65 17.46
N ALA A 30 -21.36 37.96 16.34
CA ALA A 30 -20.31 36.99 16.20
C ALA A 30 -18.97 37.73 16.29
N GLN A 31 -18.30 37.60 17.43
CA GLN A 31 -16.90 37.97 17.57
C GLN A 31 -16.11 37.06 16.64
N SER A 32 -15.59 37.63 15.55
CA SER A 32 -14.67 36.98 14.65
C SER A 32 -13.36 36.73 15.39
N VAL A 33 -13.23 35.54 15.99
CA VAL A 33 -11.95 35.02 16.44
C VAL A 33 -11.12 34.79 15.18
N SER A 34 -10.25 35.75 14.87
CA SER A 34 -9.26 35.62 13.81
C SER A 34 -8.31 34.50 14.17
N VAL A 35 -8.56 33.30 13.64
CA VAL A 35 -7.59 32.22 13.67
C VAL A 35 -6.34 32.73 12.94
N PRO A 36 -5.17 32.81 13.59
CA PRO A 36 -3.97 33.29 12.93
C PRO A 36 -3.66 32.38 11.74
N VAL A 37 -3.74 32.95 10.55
CA VAL A 37 -3.35 32.31 9.30
C VAL A 37 -1.85 32.08 9.40
N ARG A 38 -1.44 30.82 9.63
CA ARG A 38 -0.03 30.44 9.61
C ARG A 38 0.56 30.85 8.26
N PRO A 39 1.75 31.50 8.23
CA PRO A 39 2.41 31.82 6.98
C PRO A 39 2.55 30.55 6.14
N ALA A 40 2.31 30.68 4.83
CA ALA A 40 2.46 29.57 3.88
C ALA A 40 3.87 28.98 4.06
N VAL A 41 3.94 27.72 4.53
CA VAL A 41 5.22 27.05 4.74
C VAL A 41 5.86 26.85 3.37
N ALA A 42 6.96 27.56 3.11
CA ALA A 42 7.75 27.35 1.91
C ALA A 42 8.34 25.93 1.95
N CYS A 43 7.96 25.10 0.98
CA CYS A 43 8.42 23.73 0.82
C CYS A 43 9.13 23.60 -0.51
N SER A 44 10.30 22.97 -0.50
CA SER A 44 11.06 22.61 -1.70
C SER A 44 11.50 21.16 -1.63
N CYS A 45 11.83 20.59 -2.78
CA CYS A 45 12.47 19.29 -2.82
C CYS A 45 13.94 19.38 -2.44
N PRO A 46 14.45 18.46 -1.60
CA PRO A 46 15.87 18.39 -1.29
C PRO A 46 16.69 18.10 -2.54
N ALA A 47 17.85 18.75 -2.67
CA ALA A 47 18.72 18.61 -3.83
C ALA A 47 19.31 17.19 -3.97
N GLU A 48 19.34 16.42 -2.88
CA GLU A 48 19.80 15.03 -2.91
C GLU A 48 18.80 14.03 -3.52
N VAL A 49 17.57 14.43 -3.83
CA VAL A 49 16.58 13.55 -4.47
C VAL A 49 16.83 13.52 -5.98
N PRO A 50 17.25 12.38 -6.57
CA PRO A 50 17.52 12.29 -8.00
C PRO A 50 16.31 12.71 -8.83
N GLN A 51 16.56 13.48 -9.89
CA GLN A 51 15.58 13.89 -10.90
C GLN A 51 14.35 14.69 -10.37
N ALA A 52 14.30 15.00 -9.07
CA ALA A 52 13.23 15.81 -8.52
C ALA A 52 13.37 17.27 -8.99
N SER A 53 12.24 17.88 -9.37
CA SER A 53 12.19 19.33 -9.55
C SER A 53 12.35 20.03 -8.19
N THR A 54 12.69 21.32 -8.16
CA THR A 54 12.72 22.08 -6.89
C THR A 54 11.34 22.19 -6.24
N THR A 55 10.27 22.04 -7.02
CA THR A 55 8.87 22.06 -6.58
C THR A 55 8.39 20.66 -6.19
N PRO A 56 7.79 20.48 -5.00
CA PRO A 56 7.19 19.20 -4.61
C PRO A 56 6.05 18.73 -5.50
N ASP A 57 6.03 17.43 -5.82
CA ASP A 57 4.93 16.76 -6.53
C ASP A 57 3.65 16.69 -5.70
N SER A 58 3.80 16.64 -4.37
CA SER A 58 2.69 16.69 -3.42
C SER A 58 3.14 17.27 -2.08
N LEU A 59 2.22 17.98 -1.42
CA LEU A 59 2.38 18.50 -0.07
C LEU A 59 1.30 17.91 0.83
N PHE A 60 1.69 17.48 2.03
CA PHE A 60 0.77 17.00 3.04
C PHE A 60 0.94 17.83 4.31
N VAL A 61 -0.12 18.57 4.65
CA VAL A 61 -0.17 19.45 5.82
C VAL A 61 -0.80 18.68 6.97
N PHE A 62 -0.03 18.50 8.05
CA PHE A 62 -0.52 17.83 9.26
C PHE A 62 -1.22 18.81 10.20
N SER A 63 -2.16 18.31 11.00
CA SER A 63 -3.01 19.11 11.89
C SER A 63 -2.21 19.93 12.91
N ALA A 64 -1.09 19.38 13.40
CA ALA A 64 -0.19 20.04 14.34
C ALA A 64 0.69 21.12 13.69
N GLY A 65 0.71 21.23 12.36
CA GLY A 65 1.52 22.19 11.61
C GLY A 65 2.67 21.66 10.77
N PRO A 66 3.33 20.53 11.10
CA PRO A 66 4.35 19.98 10.22
C PRO A 66 3.81 19.80 8.81
N VAL A 67 4.63 20.10 7.82
CA VAL A 67 4.33 19.87 6.41
C VAL A 67 5.40 18.94 5.87
N VAL A 68 4.98 17.92 5.12
CA VAL A 68 5.90 17.07 4.37
C VAL A 68 5.70 17.26 2.88
N SER A 69 6.82 17.25 2.16
CA SER A 69 6.87 17.20 0.71
C SER A 69 7.12 15.77 0.24
N VAL A 70 6.50 15.43 -0.88
CA VAL A 70 6.85 14.28 -1.70
C VAL A 70 7.44 14.81 -3.00
N CYS A 71 8.60 14.28 -3.35
CA CYS A 71 9.43 14.75 -4.46
C CYS A 71 9.97 13.55 -5.23
N GLY A 72 9.63 13.41 -6.51
CA GLY A 72 10.11 12.32 -7.37
C GLY A 72 9.15 11.98 -8.49
N SER A 73 9.31 10.79 -9.07
CA SER A 73 8.51 10.38 -10.23
C SER A 73 7.07 10.01 -9.84
N ARG A 74 6.11 10.60 -10.55
CA ARG A 74 4.67 10.33 -10.41
C ARG A 74 4.10 9.80 -11.72
N GLU A 75 3.71 8.54 -11.71
CA GLU A 75 3.11 7.84 -12.85
C GLU A 75 1.58 7.83 -12.72
N LYS A 76 0.89 8.56 -13.60
CA LYS A 76 -0.58 8.57 -13.67
C LYS A 76 -1.08 7.49 -14.64
N GLY A 77 -1.61 6.40 -14.10
CA GLY A 77 -2.35 5.39 -14.86
C GLY A 77 -3.85 5.71 -14.97
N LYS A 78 -4.59 4.93 -15.75
CA LYS A 78 -6.04 5.13 -15.98
C LYS A 78 -6.90 5.01 -14.71
N GLN A 79 -6.48 4.21 -13.75
CA GLN A 79 -7.22 3.96 -12.49
C GLN A 79 -6.35 4.07 -11.24
N LEU A 80 -5.03 4.07 -11.40
CA LEU A 80 -4.08 3.97 -10.31
C LEU A 80 -2.96 4.96 -10.56
N GLU A 81 -2.56 5.62 -9.47
CA GLU A 81 -1.41 6.49 -9.43
C GLU A 81 -0.30 5.79 -8.65
N PHE A 82 0.90 5.80 -9.22
CA PHE A 82 2.08 5.23 -8.60
C PHE A 82 3.18 6.28 -8.49
N PHE A 83 4.01 6.10 -7.47
CA PHE A 83 5.22 6.87 -7.25
C PHE A 83 6.41 5.92 -7.28
N SER A 84 7.51 6.37 -7.88
CA SER A 84 8.79 5.67 -7.99
C SER A 84 9.91 6.70 -7.90
N GLU A 85 11.12 6.31 -7.48
CA GLU A 85 12.27 7.22 -7.39
C GLU A 85 11.92 8.55 -6.66
N PHE A 86 11.44 8.46 -5.42
CA PHE A 86 10.92 9.62 -4.69
C PHE A 86 11.36 9.64 -3.23
N ALA A 87 11.32 10.83 -2.63
CA ALA A 87 11.55 11.03 -1.21
C ALA A 87 10.34 11.65 -0.51
N VAL A 88 10.14 11.27 0.75
CA VAL A 88 9.30 12.00 1.70
C VAL A 88 10.21 12.83 2.59
N SER A 89 9.96 14.14 2.66
CA SER A 89 10.82 15.08 3.41
C SER A 89 9.99 16.05 4.24
N THR A 90 10.50 16.49 5.38
CA THR A 90 9.90 17.61 6.13
C THR A 90 10.25 18.93 5.47
N CYS A 91 9.32 19.89 5.41
CA CYS A 91 9.64 21.22 4.88
C CYS A 91 10.51 22.03 5.84
N GLN A 92 10.41 21.80 7.15
CA GLN A 92 11.29 22.41 8.16
C GLN A 92 11.65 21.36 9.21
N PRO A 93 12.95 21.05 9.43
CA PRO A 93 14.15 21.65 8.83
C PRO A 93 14.63 20.96 7.53
N HIS A 94 13.87 20.99 6.42
CA HIS A 94 14.26 20.39 5.11
C HIS A 94 14.96 19.03 5.20
N LYS A 95 14.40 18.10 5.97
CA LYS A 95 15.01 16.79 6.22
C LYS A 95 14.32 15.69 5.42
N VAL A 96 15.09 14.94 4.62
CA VAL A 96 14.64 13.67 4.03
C VAL A 96 14.34 12.66 5.14
N LEU A 97 13.11 12.18 5.18
CA LEU A 97 12.67 11.15 6.14
C LEU A 97 12.91 9.75 5.57
N LYS A 98 12.63 9.55 4.29
CA LYS A 98 12.87 8.29 3.58
C LYS A 98 12.91 8.51 2.06
N TYR A 99 13.67 7.68 1.39
CA TYR A 99 13.78 7.59 -0.07
C TYR A 99 13.40 6.19 -0.56
N TRP A 100 12.70 6.13 -1.71
CA TRP A 100 12.34 4.92 -2.44
C TRP A 100 13.00 4.96 -3.81
N ASP A 101 13.61 3.86 -4.23
CA ASP A 101 14.34 3.81 -5.49
C ASP A 101 13.42 3.57 -6.71
N VAL A 102 14.00 3.58 -7.91
CA VAL A 102 13.28 3.41 -9.18
C VAL A 102 12.61 2.03 -9.33
N ARG A 103 13.06 1.01 -8.58
CA ARG A 103 12.51 -0.35 -8.62
C ARG A 103 11.28 -0.48 -7.73
N GLU A 104 11.07 0.47 -6.82
CA GLU A 104 9.94 0.48 -5.92
C GLU A 104 8.76 1.24 -6.54
N LYS A 105 7.60 0.57 -6.58
CA LYS A 105 6.32 1.21 -6.92
C LYS A 105 5.53 1.42 -5.66
N CYS A 106 5.09 2.65 -5.42
CA CYS A 106 4.40 3.02 -4.20
C CYS A 106 3.05 3.69 -4.49
N ARG A 107 2.10 3.52 -3.59
CA ARG A 107 0.85 4.30 -3.53
C ARG A 107 0.87 5.16 -2.28
N LEU A 108 0.37 6.38 -2.39
CA LEU A 108 0.31 7.32 -1.29
C LEU A 108 -1.13 7.55 -0.89
N THR A 109 -1.40 7.53 0.42
CA THR A 109 -2.69 7.95 0.98
C THR A 109 -2.46 8.83 2.20
N PHE A 110 -3.26 9.88 2.34
CA PHE A 110 -3.21 10.76 3.51
C PHE A 110 -4.57 10.79 4.20
N ARG A 111 -4.65 10.24 5.41
CA ARG A 111 -5.88 10.16 6.20
C ARG A 111 -5.55 10.24 7.69
N ASN A 112 -6.43 10.88 8.46
CA ASN A 112 -6.31 10.98 9.92
C ASN A 112 -4.89 11.41 10.36
N ASP A 113 -4.37 12.47 9.74
CA ASP A 113 -3.06 13.03 10.06
C ASP A 113 -1.89 12.05 9.88
N THR A 114 -2.03 11.12 8.94
CA THR A 114 -1.00 10.12 8.63
C THR A 114 -0.83 10.02 7.12
N LEU A 115 0.40 10.24 6.64
CA LEU A 115 0.81 9.88 5.29
C LEU A 115 1.23 8.42 5.30
N THR A 116 0.52 7.59 4.55
CA THR A 116 0.83 6.18 4.34
C THR A 116 1.39 6.01 2.94
N VAL A 117 2.57 5.40 2.85
CA VAL A 117 3.22 4.95 1.63
C VAL A 117 3.14 3.43 1.59
N GLU A 118 2.43 2.91 0.61
CA GLU A 118 2.25 1.48 0.38
C GLU A 118 3.16 1.04 -0.76
N SER A 119 4.26 0.36 -0.45
CA SER A 119 5.10 -0.27 -1.48
C SER A 119 4.37 -1.51 -2.01
N VAL A 120 4.07 -1.50 -3.31
CA VAL A 120 3.31 -2.54 -3.99
C VAL A 120 4.20 -3.37 -4.92
N LYS A 121 3.85 -4.64 -5.11
CA LYS A 121 4.43 -5.52 -6.13
C LYS A 121 3.33 -6.21 -6.92
N ASN A 122 3.56 -6.41 -8.20
CA ASN A 122 2.65 -7.17 -9.05
C ASN A 122 2.93 -8.66 -8.86
N LEU A 123 2.11 -9.35 -8.06
CA LEU A 123 2.30 -10.75 -7.67
C LEU A 123 1.06 -11.57 -8.02
N PRO A 124 1.19 -12.91 -8.19
CA PRO A 124 0.07 -13.79 -8.52
C PRO A 124 -0.84 -14.07 -7.31
N ALA A 125 -1.32 -13.03 -6.63
CA ALA A 125 -2.09 -13.13 -5.38
C ALA A 125 -3.61 -13.21 -5.58
N GLY A 126 -4.10 -12.92 -6.78
CA GLY A 126 -5.52 -12.99 -7.09
C GLY A 126 -5.98 -14.43 -7.37
N LYS A 127 -7.29 -14.60 -7.58
CA LYS A 127 -7.91 -15.91 -7.83
C LYS A 127 -7.24 -16.62 -9.01
N ASN A 128 -6.99 -17.93 -8.85
CA ASN A 128 -6.30 -18.74 -9.86
C ASN A 128 -4.91 -18.19 -10.24
N PHE A 129 -4.19 -17.63 -9.28
CA PHE A 129 -2.86 -17.04 -9.49
C PHE A 129 -2.86 -15.84 -10.46
N SER A 130 -3.98 -15.13 -10.59
CA SER A 130 -4.01 -13.90 -11.39
C SER A 130 -3.12 -12.84 -10.76
N TYR A 131 -2.38 -12.11 -11.60
CA TYR A 131 -1.50 -11.04 -11.15
C TYR A 131 -2.29 -9.81 -10.70
N GLU A 132 -1.95 -9.30 -9.53
CA GLU A 132 -2.48 -8.07 -8.96
C GLU A 132 -1.40 -7.32 -8.18
N PHE A 133 -1.57 -6.00 -8.07
CA PHE A 133 -0.70 -5.18 -7.24
C PHE A 133 -1.05 -5.37 -5.77
N VAL A 134 -0.22 -6.13 -5.06
CA VAL A 134 -0.33 -6.34 -3.62
C VAL A 134 0.55 -5.39 -2.84
N THR A 135 0.02 -4.85 -1.75
CA THR A 135 0.81 -4.06 -0.79
C THR A 135 1.68 -4.99 0.04
N PHE A 136 3.00 -4.82 -0.03
CA PHE A 136 3.96 -5.67 0.69
C PHE A 136 4.51 -4.97 1.93
N ARG A 137 4.86 -3.68 1.81
CA ARG A 137 5.42 -2.88 2.90
C ARG A 137 4.61 -1.60 3.05
N ILE A 138 4.42 -1.19 4.30
CA ILE A 138 3.68 0.01 4.67
C ILE A 138 4.62 0.89 5.48
N ASP A 139 4.86 2.09 4.99
CA ASP A 139 5.54 3.16 5.71
C ASP A 139 4.53 4.22 6.11
N GLN A 140 4.56 4.64 7.37
CA GLN A 140 3.66 5.66 7.89
C GLN A 140 4.43 6.80 8.51
N PHE A 141 4.05 8.02 8.10
CA PHE A 141 4.55 9.28 8.61
C PHE A 141 3.43 10.01 9.35
N PHE A 142 3.64 10.28 10.63
CA PHE A 142 2.63 10.85 11.52
C PHE A 142 3.26 11.79 12.55
N PRO A 143 2.54 12.82 13.03
CA PRO A 143 3.09 13.77 13.98
C PRO A 143 3.08 13.18 15.39
N ARG A 144 4.16 13.38 16.13
CA ARG A 144 4.26 13.07 17.56
C ARG A 144 5.24 14.02 18.21
N GLN A 145 4.78 14.75 19.24
CA GLN A 145 5.60 15.75 19.96
C GLN A 145 6.22 16.80 19.02
N GLY A 146 5.41 17.34 18.11
CA GLY A 146 5.85 18.38 17.17
C GLY A 146 6.78 17.93 16.05
N GLN A 147 7.11 16.63 15.96
CA GLN A 147 7.97 16.06 14.92
C GLN A 147 7.22 15.02 14.10
N ILE A 148 7.61 14.86 12.83
CA ILE A 148 7.15 13.71 12.03
C ILE A 148 7.95 12.48 12.46
N ARG A 149 7.22 11.44 12.88
CA ARG A 149 7.74 10.11 13.14
C ARG A 149 7.48 9.22 11.94
N HIS A 150 8.33 8.22 11.79
CA HIS A 150 8.24 7.21 10.76
C HIS A 150 8.16 5.83 11.41
N ARG A 151 7.28 4.98 10.90
CA ARG A 151 7.30 3.53 11.16
C ARG A 151 7.18 2.78 9.84
N SER A 152 7.88 1.65 9.73
CA SER A 152 7.87 0.76 8.57
C SER A 152 7.53 -0.65 9.05
N PHE A 153 6.62 -1.32 8.37
CA PHE A 153 6.25 -2.71 8.67
C PHE A 153 5.71 -3.41 7.43
N LEU A 154 5.80 -4.74 7.41
CA LEU A 154 5.23 -5.55 6.35
C LEU A 154 3.72 -5.66 6.51
N ASN A 155 3.01 -5.68 5.38
CA ASN A 155 1.56 -5.73 5.38
C ASN A 155 1.06 -7.03 6.04
N PRO A 156 0.46 -6.97 7.24
CA PRO A 156 -0.01 -8.17 7.93
C PRO A 156 -1.29 -8.73 7.30
N ARG A 157 -1.90 -8.01 6.36
CA ARG A 157 -3.13 -8.38 5.65
C ARG A 157 -2.84 -8.92 4.25
N LEU A 158 -1.61 -9.31 3.95
CA LEU A 158 -1.32 -10.03 2.72
C LEU A 158 -2.13 -11.33 2.74
N THR A 159 -3.01 -11.52 1.75
CA THR A 159 -3.86 -12.71 1.66
C THR A 159 -2.98 -13.94 1.49
N PRO A 160 -3.01 -14.90 2.43
CA PRO A 160 -2.28 -16.14 2.27
C PRO A 160 -2.94 -16.99 1.17
N TYR A 161 -2.13 -17.76 0.46
CA TYR A 161 -2.62 -18.85 -0.38
C TYR A 161 -3.35 -19.90 0.44
N SER A 162 -4.38 -20.48 -0.16
CA SER A 162 -5.07 -21.62 0.43
C SER A 162 -4.16 -22.86 0.44
N PRO A 163 -4.43 -23.87 1.29
CA PRO A 163 -3.70 -25.14 1.27
C PRO A 163 -3.69 -25.81 -0.10
N GLU A 164 -4.78 -25.71 -0.86
CA GLU A 164 -4.91 -26.26 -2.21
C GLU A 164 -4.03 -25.49 -3.21
N GLU A 165 -3.97 -24.17 -3.11
CA GLU A 165 -3.09 -23.34 -3.93
C GLU A 165 -1.62 -23.67 -3.66
N VAL A 166 -1.22 -23.76 -2.39
CA VAL A 166 0.13 -24.17 -1.98
C VAL A 166 0.47 -25.57 -2.50
N ALA A 167 -0.45 -26.53 -2.39
CA ALA A 167 -0.24 -27.89 -2.90
C ALA A 167 -0.03 -27.92 -4.43
N ARG A 168 -0.81 -27.13 -5.19
CA ARG A 168 -0.65 -27.00 -6.64
C ARG A 168 0.71 -26.44 -7.02
N VAL A 169 1.17 -25.38 -6.32
CA VAL A 169 2.48 -24.76 -6.59
C VAL A 169 3.63 -25.71 -6.29
N LYS A 170 3.59 -26.43 -5.16
CA LYS A 170 4.61 -27.44 -4.83
C LYS A 170 4.64 -28.57 -5.86
N GLN A 171 3.48 -29.07 -6.26
CA GLN A 171 3.38 -30.10 -7.28
C GLN A 171 3.93 -29.63 -8.64
N GLU A 172 3.66 -28.39 -9.03
CA GLU A 172 4.21 -27.77 -10.24
C GLU A 172 5.74 -27.72 -10.17
N PHE A 173 6.31 -27.26 -9.04
CA PHE A 173 7.75 -27.26 -8.82
C PHE A 173 8.35 -28.67 -8.88
N GLU A 174 7.76 -29.66 -8.23
CA GLU A 174 8.28 -31.03 -8.19
C GLU A 174 8.29 -31.69 -9.57
N LYS A 175 7.17 -31.63 -10.29
CA LYS A 175 6.96 -32.36 -11.55
C LYS A 175 7.61 -31.71 -12.76
N THR A 176 7.87 -30.41 -12.70
CA THR A 176 8.38 -29.69 -13.86
C THR A 176 9.90 -29.80 -13.93
N ALA A 177 10.42 -30.51 -14.93
CA ALA A 177 11.85 -30.68 -15.12
C ALA A 177 12.55 -29.40 -15.59
N SER A 178 11.90 -28.63 -16.47
CA SER A 178 12.45 -27.41 -17.07
C SER A 178 11.35 -26.41 -17.40
N LEU A 179 11.65 -25.13 -17.26
CA LEU A 179 10.76 -24.02 -17.62
C LEU A 179 11.52 -22.99 -18.46
N LYS A 180 10.80 -22.29 -19.33
CA LYS A 180 11.31 -21.06 -19.95
C LYS A 180 11.50 -20.00 -18.86
N PRO A 181 12.47 -19.08 -18.97
CA PRO A 181 12.76 -18.09 -17.93
C PRO A 181 11.54 -17.32 -17.42
N GLU A 182 10.62 -16.92 -18.31
CA GLU A 182 9.37 -16.23 -17.97
C GLU A 182 8.48 -17.09 -17.05
N LYS A 183 8.38 -18.40 -17.33
CA LYS A 183 7.59 -19.33 -16.54
C LYS A 183 8.29 -19.72 -15.25
N SER A 184 9.62 -19.75 -15.26
CA SER A 184 10.41 -19.94 -14.04
C SER A 184 10.13 -18.81 -13.05
N ILE A 185 10.19 -17.55 -13.48
CA ILE A 185 9.96 -16.43 -12.56
C ILE A 185 8.49 -16.36 -12.09
N GLU A 186 7.51 -16.73 -12.93
CA GLU A 186 6.13 -16.92 -12.49
C GLU A 186 6.01 -17.96 -11.36
N LEU A 187 6.68 -19.11 -11.50
CA LEU A 187 6.68 -20.15 -10.46
C LEU A 187 7.40 -19.69 -9.19
N ALA A 188 8.51 -18.97 -9.31
CA ALA A 188 9.22 -18.40 -8.16
C ALA A 188 8.34 -17.40 -7.38
N ASN A 189 7.58 -16.56 -8.08
CA ASN A 189 6.60 -15.66 -7.47
C ASN A 189 5.52 -16.41 -6.67
N ARG A 190 4.99 -17.51 -7.22
CA ARG A 190 4.01 -18.36 -6.52
C ARG A 190 4.61 -19.09 -5.31
N LEU A 191 5.86 -19.56 -5.43
CA LEU A 191 6.58 -20.19 -4.33
C LEU A 191 6.86 -19.20 -3.19
N LEU A 192 7.20 -17.94 -3.52
CA LEU A 192 7.31 -16.87 -2.54
C LEU A 192 5.98 -16.73 -1.78
N LEU A 193 4.86 -16.51 -2.47
CA LEU A 193 3.56 -16.35 -1.79
C LEU A 193 3.17 -17.58 -0.98
N SER A 194 3.49 -18.79 -1.45
CA SER A 194 3.29 -20.03 -0.70
C SER A 194 4.12 -20.06 0.60
N ALA A 195 5.37 -19.61 0.56
CA ALA A 195 6.24 -19.50 1.73
C ALA A 195 5.73 -18.44 2.72
N LEU A 196 5.30 -17.27 2.22
CA LEU A 196 4.72 -16.20 3.05
C LEU A 196 3.41 -16.62 3.72
N SER A 197 2.70 -17.59 3.13
CA SER A 197 1.51 -18.22 3.69
C SER A 197 1.82 -19.21 4.83
N GLY A 198 3.10 -19.42 5.16
CA GLY A 198 3.56 -20.24 6.27
C GLY A 198 3.97 -21.67 5.89
N ASP A 199 3.95 -22.04 4.61
CA ASP A 199 4.40 -23.37 4.18
C ASP A 199 5.93 -23.44 4.12
N GLN A 200 6.51 -24.20 5.06
CA GLN A 200 7.97 -24.33 5.19
C GLN A 200 8.61 -24.99 3.98
N GLN A 201 7.94 -25.98 3.37
CA GLN A 201 8.47 -26.72 2.23
C GLN A 201 8.53 -25.84 0.99
N ALA A 202 7.52 -25.01 0.74
CA ALA A 202 7.53 -24.00 -0.29
C ALA A 202 8.68 -23.00 -0.08
N GLY A 203 8.96 -22.60 1.16
CA GLY A 203 10.13 -21.78 1.49
C GLY A 203 11.46 -22.45 1.17
N ILE A 204 11.57 -23.76 1.37
CA ILE A 204 12.75 -24.56 0.98
C ILE A 204 12.87 -24.60 -0.55
N TYR A 205 11.80 -24.94 -1.26
CA TYR A 205 11.77 -24.96 -2.72
C TYR A 205 12.09 -23.60 -3.33
N PHE A 206 11.59 -22.51 -2.76
CA PHE A 206 11.92 -21.16 -3.17
C PHE A 206 13.43 -20.89 -3.03
N ARG A 207 14.07 -21.30 -1.93
CA ARG A 207 15.52 -21.10 -1.73
C ARG A 207 16.39 -21.95 -2.68
N GLN A 208 15.94 -23.16 -3.01
CA GLN A 208 16.60 -24.07 -3.96
C GLN A 208 16.28 -23.75 -5.42
N PHE A 209 15.41 -22.77 -5.66
CA PHE A 209 14.89 -22.47 -7.00
C PHE A 209 15.99 -22.24 -8.06
N PRO A 210 17.07 -21.46 -7.79
CA PRO A 210 18.13 -21.23 -8.78
C PRO A 210 18.90 -22.50 -9.17
N ASP A 211 18.97 -23.49 -8.28
CA ASP A 211 19.67 -24.74 -8.55
C ASP A 211 18.89 -25.59 -9.56
N LYS A 212 17.56 -25.56 -9.48
CA LYS A 212 16.67 -26.29 -10.39
C LYS A 212 16.39 -25.54 -11.69
N TYR A 213 16.23 -24.21 -11.60
CA TYR A 213 15.93 -23.34 -12.73
C TYR A 213 16.93 -22.19 -12.76
N PRO A 214 18.10 -22.36 -13.40
CA PRO A 214 19.08 -21.30 -13.52
C PRO A 214 18.49 -20.06 -14.19
N LEU A 215 18.69 -18.90 -13.56
CA LEU A 215 18.22 -17.60 -14.04
C LEU A 215 19.39 -16.73 -14.46
N THR A 216 19.22 -15.94 -15.52
CA THR A 216 20.23 -14.99 -16.01
C THR A 216 19.60 -13.63 -16.30
N GLY A 217 20.44 -12.59 -16.37
CA GLY A 217 20.01 -11.23 -16.68
C GLY A 217 18.92 -10.71 -15.74
N GLY A 218 17.92 -10.02 -16.29
CA GLY A 218 16.83 -9.41 -15.52
C GLY A 218 16.03 -10.39 -14.65
N TYR A 219 15.93 -11.67 -15.04
CA TYR A 219 15.23 -12.67 -14.22
C TYR A 219 15.99 -13.03 -12.95
N ALA A 220 17.33 -13.02 -12.99
CA ALA A 220 18.15 -13.25 -11.81
C ALA A 220 18.04 -12.06 -10.83
N GLU A 221 17.95 -10.84 -11.36
CA GLU A 221 17.73 -9.63 -10.56
C GLU A 221 16.34 -9.64 -9.90
N GLU A 222 15.29 -9.94 -10.67
CA GLU A 222 13.92 -10.07 -10.14
C GLU A 222 13.87 -11.13 -9.03
N PHE A 223 14.47 -12.30 -9.23
CA PHE A 223 14.52 -13.33 -8.20
C PHE A 223 15.29 -12.89 -6.95
N ALA A 224 16.40 -12.16 -7.10
CA ALA A 224 17.14 -11.61 -5.98
C ALA A 224 16.30 -10.61 -5.16
N GLU A 225 15.40 -9.86 -5.81
CA GLU A 225 14.41 -9.06 -5.10
C GLU A 225 13.42 -9.91 -4.32
N LEU A 226 12.87 -10.97 -4.93
CA LEU A 226 11.96 -11.90 -4.23
C LEU A 226 12.63 -12.52 -2.99
N GLN A 227 13.92 -12.86 -3.07
CA GLN A 227 14.69 -13.32 -1.92
C GLN A 227 14.82 -12.26 -0.82
N ARG A 228 14.98 -10.98 -1.18
CA ARG A 228 14.98 -9.87 -0.19
C ARG A 228 13.64 -9.79 0.53
N LEU A 229 12.53 -9.91 -0.21
CA LEU A 229 11.19 -9.88 0.37
C LEU A 229 10.97 -11.00 1.38
N LEU A 230 11.35 -12.24 1.03
CA LEU A 230 11.22 -13.38 1.96
C LEU A 230 12.08 -13.18 3.21
N ARG A 231 13.33 -12.70 3.07
CA ARG A 231 14.19 -12.42 4.22
C ARG A 231 13.63 -11.34 5.15
N ASP A 232 13.06 -10.28 4.59
CA ASP A 232 12.42 -9.22 5.37
C ASP A 232 11.20 -9.77 6.13
N TRP A 233 10.40 -10.60 5.45
CA TRP A 233 9.26 -11.27 6.06
C TRP A 233 9.64 -12.19 7.21
N ASP A 234 10.62 -13.07 7.01
CA ASP A 234 11.10 -13.99 8.03
C ASP A 234 11.63 -13.23 9.26
N ARG A 235 12.34 -12.11 9.05
CA ARG A 235 12.86 -11.27 10.14
C ARG A 235 11.73 -10.64 10.95
N GLU A 236 10.71 -10.10 10.29
CA GLU A 236 9.58 -9.48 10.99
C GLU A 236 8.70 -10.53 11.69
N ALA A 237 8.49 -11.69 11.06
CA ALA A 237 7.78 -12.79 11.67
C ALA A 237 8.49 -13.31 12.93
N ALA A 238 9.83 -13.36 12.92
CA ALA A 238 10.63 -13.73 14.09
C ALA A 238 10.52 -12.70 15.21
N ALA A 239 10.48 -11.40 14.89
CA ALA A 239 10.34 -10.33 15.89
C ALA A 239 8.96 -10.26 16.57
N ARG A 240 7.96 -10.98 16.04
CA ARG A 240 6.60 -11.05 16.61
C ARG A 240 6.40 -12.25 17.55
N ARG A 241 7.35 -13.19 17.59
CA ARG A 241 7.32 -14.37 18.47
C ARG A 241 7.98 -14.06 19.79
#